data_AF-A0AAD3D2I6-F1
#
_entry.id   AF-A0AAD3D2I6-F1
#
_cell.length_a   1.000
_cell.length_b   1.000
_cell.length_c   1.000
_cell.angle_alpha   90.00
_cell.angle_beta   90.00
_cell.angle_gamma   90.00
#
_symmetry.space_group_name_H-M   'P 1'
#
loop_
_entity.id
_entity.type
_entity.pdbx_description
1 polymer ?
#
loop_
_entity_poly.entity_id
_entity_poly.type
_entity_poly.pdbx_seq_one_letter_code
_entity_poly.pdbx_strand_id
1 'polypeptide(L)'
;MRVQTEEWRRFIPGVRMYKGKKTYFCNREKIWEKIQLLLGEEERDSLEVIIVLPGVEVIPVHAFSDCTNVKTVIMSDTVKRIEMCAFFDCRNLVLIKLSKNLEYIEIEAFCCCLSLMSIFIPPSCREIEDGAFCSCTKLIILSLPQHTQLGIDVIRGTALIQASPFETDKYGNYDQDDVNEWIKTLNQDEELALHRECASMEPSKDNIYEIIKHRGLPSIYVTNQIGLTAFEYLEKNPYTDIEINEHKLIKRLVLDLMGEINA
;
A
#
# COMPACT_ATOMS: atom_id res chain seq x y z
N MET A 1 11.31 -12.41 32.92
CA MET A 1 10.63 -13.66 32.49
C MET A 1 10.45 -13.59 30.98
N ARG A 2 10.89 -14.63 30.26
CA ARG A 2 10.70 -14.75 28.81
C ARG A 2 9.21 -14.96 28.54
N VAL A 3 8.53 -13.92 28.07
CA VAL A 3 7.21 -14.08 27.45
C VAL A 3 7.44 -14.73 26.09
N GLN A 4 6.95 -15.96 25.94
CA GLN A 4 6.97 -16.68 24.67
C GLN A 4 6.19 -15.86 23.64
N THR A 5 6.69 -15.83 22.41
CA THR A 5 6.26 -15.07 21.23
C THR A 5 4.80 -15.28 20.78
N GLU A 6 3.98 -15.94 21.57
CA GLU A 6 2.60 -16.32 21.27
C GLU A 6 1.56 -15.79 22.29
N GLU A 7 1.96 -15.08 23.35
CA GLU A 7 1.01 -14.59 24.36
C GLU A 7 0.01 -13.54 23.85
N TRP A 8 0.28 -12.84 22.74
CA TRP A 8 -0.69 -11.93 22.10
C TRP A 8 -1.96 -12.67 21.64
N ARG A 9 -1.87 -13.98 21.35
CA ARG A 9 -3.03 -14.82 21.00
C ARG A 9 -3.99 -15.03 22.19
N ARG A 10 -3.52 -14.90 23.44
CA ARG A 10 -4.37 -14.95 24.64
C ARG A 10 -5.16 -13.66 24.88
N PHE A 11 -4.81 -12.57 24.21
CA PHE A 11 -5.42 -11.26 24.44
C PHE A 11 -6.66 -10.95 23.59
N ILE A 12 -7.17 -11.90 22.79
CA ILE A 12 -8.33 -11.61 21.92
C ILE A 12 -9.48 -12.62 22.09
N PRO A 13 -10.35 -12.38 23.08
CA PRO A 13 -11.79 -12.46 22.86
C PRO A 13 -12.39 -11.04 22.91
N GLY A 14 -12.81 -10.54 21.75
CA GLY A 14 -13.52 -9.25 21.60
C GLY A 14 -12.61 -8.02 21.68
N VAL A 15 -12.14 -7.54 20.52
CA VAL A 15 -11.60 -6.19 20.23
C VAL A 15 -10.90 -5.45 21.38
N ARG A 16 -9.57 -5.33 21.32
CA ARG A 16 -8.84 -4.38 22.17
C ARG A 16 -8.33 -3.22 21.33
N MET A 17 -9.01 -2.08 21.47
CA MET A 17 -8.51 -0.78 21.02
C MET A 17 -7.30 -0.42 21.86
N TYR A 18 -6.13 -0.22 21.25
CA TYR A 18 -4.99 0.36 21.94
C TYR A 18 -4.96 1.86 21.66
N LYS A 19 -5.48 2.63 22.62
CA LYS A 19 -5.46 4.09 22.64
C LYS A 19 -4.05 4.55 23.06
N GLY A 20 -3.08 4.36 22.17
CA GLY A 20 -1.79 5.06 22.17
C GLY A 20 -1.78 5.93 20.93
N LYS A 21 -1.83 7.26 21.11
CA LYS A 21 -2.16 8.26 20.08
C LYS A 21 -1.55 7.89 18.73
N LYS A 22 -2.40 7.66 17.71
CA LYS A 22 -2.11 7.49 16.26
C LYS A 22 -2.09 6.08 15.65
N THR A 23 -2.21 4.98 16.41
CA THR A 23 -2.18 3.61 15.82
C THR A 23 -3.48 2.81 16.06
N TYR A 24 -3.99 2.14 15.03
CA TYR A 24 -5.22 1.34 15.05
C TYR A 24 -4.95 -0.15 14.73
N PHE A 25 -5.56 -1.08 15.48
CA PHE A 25 -5.48 -2.53 15.25
C PHE A 25 -6.86 -3.14 14.98
N CYS A 26 -7.03 -3.89 13.89
CA CYS A 26 -8.29 -4.59 13.57
C CYS A 26 -8.17 -6.11 13.60
N ASN A 27 -9.18 -6.82 14.13
CA ASN A 27 -9.19 -8.30 14.17
C ASN A 27 -10.55 -8.98 13.84
N ARG A 28 -11.57 -8.30 13.26
CA ARG A 28 -12.85 -8.96 12.85
C ARG A 28 -13.64 -8.17 11.79
N GLU A 29 -14.39 -8.89 10.96
CA GLU A 29 -15.28 -8.38 9.89
C GLU A 29 -16.40 -7.43 10.35
N LYS A 30 -16.86 -7.50 11.60
CA LYS A 30 -17.96 -6.63 12.12
C LYS A 30 -17.47 -5.39 12.88
N ILE A 31 -16.17 -5.11 12.85
CA ILE A 31 -15.58 -3.95 13.54
C ILE A 31 -15.70 -2.70 12.68
N TRP A 32 -15.76 -2.84 11.36
CA TRP A 32 -15.66 -1.75 10.40
C TRP A 32 -16.83 -0.76 10.45
N GLU A 33 -18.08 -1.26 10.49
CA GLU A 33 -19.27 -0.44 10.75
C GLU A 33 -19.21 0.25 12.12
N LYS A 34 -18.53 -0.39 13.08
CA LYS A 34 -18.27 0.19 14.40
C LYS A 34 -17.12 1.20 14.40
N ILE A 35 -16.21 1.22 13.43
CA ILE A 35 -15.19 2.28 13.35
C ILE A 35 -15.86 3.61 13.06
N GLN A 36 -16.73 3.65 12.06
CA GLN A 36 -17.48 4.87 11.72
C GLN A 36 -18.39 5.33 12.86
N LEU A 37 -18.95 4.38 13.62
CA LEU A 37 -19.93 4.66 14.68
C LEU A 37 -19.32 4.85 16.08
N LEU A 38 -18.20 4.20 16.40
CA LEU A 38 -17.52 4.28 17.71
C LEU A 38 -16.38 5.30 17.73
N LEU A 39 -15.71 5.56 16.60
CA LEU A 39 -14.73 6.65 16.53
C LEU A 39 -15.46 7.92 16.12
N GLY A 40 -15.47 8.91 17.02
CA GLY A 40 -15.86 10.28 16.65
C GLY A 40 -14.98 10.81 15.51
N GLU A 41 -15.45 11.83 14.79
CA GLU A 41 -14.68 12.48 13.71
C GLU A 41 -13.27 12.88 14.18
N GLU A 42 -13.16 13.45 15.38
CA GLU A 42 -11.88 13.82 16.00
C GLU A 42 -10.93 12.62 16.22
N GLU A 43 -11.46 11.42 16.48
CA GLU A 43 -10.63 10.22 16.67
C GLU A 43 -10.18 9.62 15.33
N ARG A 44 -11.02 9.70 14.27
CA ARG A 44 -10.65 9.29 12.90
C ARG A 44 -9.54 10.19 12.32
N ASP A 45 -9.63 11.49 12.57
CA ASP A 45 -8.58 12.44 12.20
C ASP A 45 -7.29 12.26 13.01
N SER A 46 -7.28 11.49 14.09
CA SER A 46 -6.05 11.26 14.86
C SER A 46 -5.23 10.06 14.39
N LEU A 47 -5.79 9.21 13.51
CA LEU A 47 -5.14 7.98 13.05
C LEU A 47 -3.99 8.29 12.09
N GLU A 48 -2.79 7.76 12.36
CA GLU A 48 -1.65 7.81 11.43
C GLU A 48 -1.24 6.43 10.94
N VAL A 49 -1.52 5.36 11.69
CA VAL A 49 -1.11 3.99 11.37
C VAL A 49 -2.28 3.03 11.55
N ILE A 50 -2.51 2.17 10.55
CA ILE A 50 -3.51 1.10 10.58
C ILE A 50 -2.80 -0.25 10.44
N ILE A 51 -3.13 -1.18 11.32
CA ILE A 51 -2.65 -2.57 11.30
C ILE A 51 -3.86 -3.51 11.24
N VAL A 52 -3.97 -4.26 10.15
CA VAL A 52 -5.01 -5.29 9.97
C VAL A 52 -4.44 -6.65 10.36
N LEU A 53 -4.96 -7.24 11.42
CA LEU A 53 -4.46 -8.50 11.99
C LEU A 53 -5.01 -9.72 11.24
N PRO A 54 -4.34 -10.88 11.37
CA PRO A 54 -4.80 -12.14 10.79
C PRO A 54 -6.22 -12.50 11.22
N GLY A 55 -7.02 -12.98 10.27
CA GLY A 55 -8.43 -13.37 10.48
C GLY A 55 -9.43 -12.37 9.90
N VAL A 56 -8.95 -11.26 9.35
CA VAL A 56 -9.73 -10.36 8.49
C VAL A 56 -9.55 -10.81 7.04
N GLU A 57 -10.64 -11.19 6.37
CA GLU A 57 -10.63 -11.53 4.94
C GLU A 57 -11.01 -10.34 4.05
N VAL A 58 -11.78 -9.39 4.57
CA VAL A 58 -12.32 -8.26 3.81
C VAL A 58 -12.10 -6.94 4.56
N ILE A 59 -11.62 -5.92 3.85
CA ILE A 59 -11.71 -4.52 4.27
C ILE A 59 -12.98 -3.93 3.66
N PRO A 60 -14.02 -3.62 4.46
CA PRO A 60 -15.31 -3.29 3.90
C PRO A 60 -15.41 -1.90 3.28
N VAL A 61 -16.56 -1.70 2.63
CA VAL A 61 -16.98 -0.44 2.06
C VAL A 61 -16.78 0.71 3.06
N HIS A 62 -16.08 1.77 2.62
CA HIS A 62 -15.78 2.98 3.42
C HIS A 62 -15.09 2.76 4.78
N ALA A 63 -14.45 1.60 5.04
CA ALA A 63 -13.91 1.26 6.36
C ALA A 63 -12.99 2.34 6.98
N PHE A 64 -12.18 2.98 6.14
CA PHE A 64 -11.25 4.06 6.49
C PHE A 64 -11.37 5.25 5.54
N SER A 65 -12.56 5.46 4.96
CA SER A 65 -12.84 6.66 4.17
C SER A 65 -12.59 7.91 5.02
N ASP A 66 -11.97 8.91 4.40
CA ASP A 66 -11.69 10.23 4.97
C ASP A 66 -10.76 10.20 6.20
N CYS A 67 -10.03 9.10 6.44
CA CYS A 67 -8.96 9.05 7.43
C CYS A 67 -7.72 9.82 6.94
N THR A 68 -7.86 11.14 6.78
CA THR A 68 -6.91 12.01 6.08
C THR A 68 -5.51 12.04 6.69
N ASN A 69 -5.35 11.70 7.97
CA ASN A 69 -4.06 11.68 8.67
C ASN A 69 -3.34 10.33 8.64
N VAL A 70 -3.97 9.27 8.12
CA VAL A 70 -3.33 7.96 7.99
C VAL A 70 -2.16 8.06 7.03
N LYS A 71 -0.99 7.63 7.48
CA LYS A 71 0.27 7.59 6.72
C LYS A 71 0.67 6.17 6.34
N THR A 72 0.29 5.20 7.15
CA THR A 72 0.75 3.81 7.02
C THR A 72 -0.41 2.83 7.21
N VAL A 73 -0.55 1.89 6.27
CA VAL A 73 -1.46 0.74 6.38
C VAL A 73 -0.66 -0.55 6.23
N ILE A 74 -0.81 -1.47 7.19
CA ILE A 74 -0.16 -2.78 7.18
C ILE A 74 -1.24 -3.86 7.24
N MET A 75 -1.36 -4.66 6.19
CA MET A 75 -2.33 -5.75 6.11
C MET A 75 -1.68 -7.10 6.32
N SER A 76 -2.29 -7.92 7.17
CA SER A 76 -1.95 -9.33 7.25
C SER A 76 -2.35 -10.09 5.98
N ASP A 77 -1.69 -11.22 5.74
CA ASP A 77 -1.90 -12.06 4.56
C ASP A 77 -3.28 -12.75 4.50
N THR A 78 -4.17 -12.56 5.46
CA THR A 78 -5.52 -13.14 5.38
C THR A 78 -6.49 -12.30 4.56
N VAL A 79 -6.18 -11.03 4.30
CA VAL A 79 -7.04 -10.14 3.53
C VAL A 79 -7.05 -10.56 2.06
N LYS A 80 -8.25 -10.76 1.50
CA LYS A 80 -8.49 -11.15 0.11
C LYS A 80 -9.19 -10.07 -0.70
N ARG A 81 -9.90 -9.14 -0.05
CA ARG A 81 -10.68 -8.10 -0.74
C ARG A 81 -10.59 -6.76 -0.01
N ILE A 82 -10.42 -5.70 -0.79
CA ILE A 82 -10.59 -4.32 -0.35
C ILE A 82 -11.78 -3.77 -1.11
N GLU A 83 -12.86 -3.51 -0.39
CA GLU A 83 -14.14 -3.11 -0.98
C GLU A 83 -14.19 -1.62 -1.32
N MET A 84 -15.29 -1.25 -1.98
CA MET A 84 -15.55 0.10 -2.50
C MET A 84 -15.18 1.21 -1.50
N CYS A 85 -14.38 2.17 -1.95
CA CYS A 85 -13.97 3.35 -1.17
C CYS A 85 -13.34 3.05 0.20
N ALA A 86 -12.82 1.85 0.45
CA ALA A 86 -12.29 1.46 1.77
C ALA A 86 -11.23 2.42 2.35
N PHE A 87 -10.41 3.05 1.51
CA PHE A 87 -9.40 4.06 1.87
C PHE A 87 -9.58 5.35 1.07
N PHE A 88 -10.82 5.65 0.64
CA PHE A 88 -11.13 6.88 -0.07
C PHE A 88 -10.66 8.11 0.73
N ASP A 89 -10.02 9.06 0.06
CA ASP A 89 -9.52 10.31 0.63
C ASP A 89 -8.57 10.15 1.85
N CYS A 90 -7.83 9.04 1.94
CA CYS A 90 -6.67 8.91 2.85
C CYS A 90 -5.49 9.76 2.35
N ARG A 91 -5.63 11.09 2.36
CA ARG A 91 -4.71 12.05 1.68
C ARG A 91 -3.24 11.93 2.08
N ASN A 92 -2.95 11.57 3.33
CA ASN A 92 -1.59 11.44 3.84
C ASN A 92 -1.02 10.02 3.73
N LEU A 93 -1.73 9.06 3.12
CA LEU A 93 -1.27 7.68 3.00
C LEU A 93 -0.04 7.61 2.11
N VAL A 94 1.10 7.23 2.67
CA VAL A 94 2.39 7.11 1.97
C VAL A 94 2.75 5.64 1.79
N LEU A 95 2.60 4.84 2.84
CA LEU A 95 3.00 3.43 2.87
C LEU A 95 1.76 2.54 2.98
N ILE A 96 1.65 1.58 2.05
CA ILE A 96 0.70 0.49 2.16
C ILE A 96 1.37 -0.85 1.90
N LYS A 97 1.29 -1.75 2.89
CA LYS A 97 1.63 -3.16 2.73
C LYS A 97 0.34 -3.95 2.50
N LEU A 98 0.13 -4.35 1.26
CA LEU A 98 -1.00 -5.21 0.86
C LEU A 98 -0.76 -6.66 1.31
N SER A 99 -1.85 -7.38 1.54
CA SER A 99 -1.83 -8.83 1.77
C SER A 99 -1.28 -9.55 0.54
N LYS A 100 -0.40 -10.54 0.72
CA LYS A 100 0.07 -11.36 -0.43
C LYS A 100 -1.03 -12.18 -1.10
N ASN A 101 -2.17 -12.36 -0.42
CA ASN A 101 -3.33 -13.11 -0.88
C ASN A 101 -4.48 -12.20 -1.32
N LEU A 102 -4.23 -10.90 -1.51
CA LEU A 102 -5.25 -9.96 -1.98
C LEU A 102 -5.67 -10.30 -3.42
N GLU A 103 -6.94 -10.57 -3.62
CA GLU A 103 -7.52 -10.96 -4.90
C GLU A 103 -8.24 -9.80 -5.60
N TYR A 104 -8.88 -8.89 -4.85
CA TYR A 104 -9.73 -7.82 -5.43
C TYR A 104 -9.48 -6.46 -4.77
N ILE A 105 -9.38 -5.43 -5.60
CA ILE A 105 -9.42 -4.01 -5.21
C ILE A 105 -10.61 -3.38 -5.92
N GLU A 106 -11.65 -3.02 -5.18
CA GLU A 106 -12.91 -2.53 -5.74
C GLU A 106 -12.90 -1.03 -6.05
N ILE A 107 -14.03 -0.56 -6.59
CA ILE A 107 -14.27 0.81 -7.05
C ILE A 107 -13.75 1.84 -6.04
N GLU A 108 -12.89 2.74 -6.53
CA GLU A 108 -12.37 3.89 -5.78
C GLU A 108 -11.70 3.55 -4.43
N ALA A 109 -11.27 2.29 -4.21
CA ALA A 109 -10.74 1.82 -2.94
C ALA A 109 -9.61 2.71 -2.36
N PHE A 110 -8.78 3.30 -3.21
CA PHE A 110 -7.70 4.24 -2.86
C PHE A 110 -7.82 5.60 -3.56
N CYS A 111 -9.01 5.95 -4.06
CA CYS A 111 -9.21 7.23 -4.72
C CYS A 111 -8.85 8.40 -3.78
N CYS A 112 -8.21 9.43 -4.32
CA CYS A 112 -7.73 10.62 -3.57
C CYS A 112 -6.68 10.33 -2.48
N CYS A 113 -5.92 9.22 -2.55
CA CYS A 113 -4.73 9.03 -1.72
C CYS A 113 -3.55 9.90 -2.23
N LEU A 114 -3.63 11.21 -1.98
CA LEU A 114 -2.77 12.24 -2.60
C LEU A 114 -1.25 12.08 -2.32
N SER A 115 -0.90 11.41 -1.23
CA SER A 115 0.49 11.18 -0.82
C SER A 115 1.06 9.83 -1.25
N LEU A 116 0.24 8.94 -1.83
CA LEU A 116 0.66 7.61 -2.24
C LEU A 116 1.57 7.73 -3.46
N MET A 117 2.85 7.36 -3.32
CA MET A 117 3.85 7.47 -4.39
C MET A 117 4.01 6.18 -5.19
N SER A 118 3.86 5.04 -4.53
CA SER A 118 4.04 3.73 -5.15
C SER A 118 3.08 2.72 -4.55
N ILE A 119 2.64 1.77 -5.36
CA ILE A 119 1.92 0.59 -4.87
C ILE A 119 2.33 -0.67 -5.65
N PHE A 120 2.46 -1.77 -4.91
CA PHE A 120 2.84 -3.08 -5.42
C PHE A 120 1.68 -4.04 -5.26
N ILE A 121 1.00 -4.33 -6.36
CA ILE A 121 -0.13 -5.24 -6.40
C ILE A 121 0.39 -6.68 -6.35
N PRO A 122 -0.11 -7.53 -5.43
CA PRO A 122 0.42 -8.88 -5.24
C PRO A 122 0.07 -9.81 -6.40
N PRO A 123 0.86 -10.88 -6.64
CA PRO A 123 0.62 -11.88 -7.70
C PRO A 123 -0.74 -12.58 -7.68
N SER A 124 -1.46 -12.52 -6.56
CA SER A 124 -2.79 -13.13 -6.40
C SER A 124 -3.93 -12.22 -6.87
N CYS A 125 -3.66 -10.95 -7.14
CA CYS A 125 -4.68 -9.97 -7.51
C CYS A 125 -5.22 -10.25 -8.91
N ARG A 126 -6.53 -10.41 -9.00
CA ARG A 126 -7.26 -10.76 -10.22
C ARG A 126 -7.86 -9.55 -10.88
N GLU A 127 -8.29 -8.58 -10.10
CA GLU A 127 -9.10 -7.46 -10.58
C GLU A 127 -8.89 -6.20 -9.74
N ILE A 128 -8.76 -5.08 -10.44
CA ILE A 128 -8.74 -3.73 -9.91
C ILE A 128 -9.84 -2.97 -10.65
N GLU A 129 -10.89 -2.59 -9.93
CA GLU A 129 -12.09 -1.97 -10.50
C GLU A 129 -11.92 -0.46 -10.74
N ASP A 130 -12.99 0.16 -11.22
CA ASP A 130 -13.00 1.54 -11.71
C ASP A 130 -12.46 2.54 -10.70
N GLY A 131 -11.57 3.41 -11.16
CA GLY A 131 -11.06 4.52 -10.38
C GLY A 131 -10.32 4.15 -9.10
N ALA A 132 -9.88 2.89 -8.92
CA ALA A 132 -9.27 2.42 -7.68
C ALA A 132 -8.12 3.31 -7.16
N PHE A 133 -7.32 3.92 -8.05
CA PHE A 133 -6.26 4.89 -7.72
C PHE A 133 -6.48 6.27 -8.37
N CYS A 134 -7.72 6.60 -8.70
CA CYS A 134 -8.07 7.89 -9.28
C CYS A 134 -7.63 9.04 -8.36
N SER A 135 -7.08 10.10 -8.95
CA SER A 135 -6.58 11.29 -8.28
C SER A 135 -5.49 11.03 -7.23
N CYS A 136 -4.81 9.88 -7.26
CA CYS A 136 -3.57 9.68 -6.50
C CYS A 136 -2.43 10.48 -7.15
N THR A 137 -2.43 11.80 -6.95
CA THR A 137 -1.61 12.76 -7.72
C THR A 137 -0.11 12.55 -7.64
N LYS A 138 0.40 11.81 -6.65
CA LYS A 138 1.83 11.48 -6.51
C LYS A 138 2.17 10.06 -6.93
N LEU A 139 1.18 9.24 -7.27
CA LEU A 139 1.38 7.85 -7.63
C LEU A 139 2.11 7.79 -8.97
N ILE A 140 3.37 7.39 -8.93
CA ILE A 140 4.28 7.31 -10.09
C ILE A 140 4.75 5.88 -10.33
N ILE A 141 4.60 4.98 -9.34
CA ILE A 141 4.98 3.57 -9.46
C ILE A 141 3.76 2.69 -9.18
N LEU A 142 3.28 1.97 -10.19
CA LEU A 142 2.26 0.93 -10.06
C LEU A 142 2.81 -0.38 -10.63
N SER A 143 3.10 -1.34 -9.77
CA SER A 143 3.50 -2.69 -10.18
C SER A 143 2.32 -3.64 -10.07
N LEU A 144 2.01 -4.40 -11.12
CA LEU A 144 0.91 -5.37 -11.08
C LEU A 144 1.15 -6.63 -11.93
N PRO A 145 0.49 -7.76 -11.60
CA PRO A 145 0.58 -8.98 -12.39
C PRO A 145 -0.07 -8.83 -13.78
N GLN A 146 0.51 -9.44 -14.82
CA GLN A 146 -0.01 -9.34 -16.20
C GLN A 146 -1.46 -9.82 -16.36
N HIS A 147 -1.90 -10.77 -15.52
CA HIS A 147 -3.24 -11.35 -15.58
C HIS A 147 -4.31 -10.50 -14.87
N THR A 148 -3.91 -9.39 -14.23
CA THR A 148 -4.85 -8.52 -13.51
C THR A 148 -5.76 -7.79 -14.51
N GLN A 149 -7.06 -7.88 -14.29
CA GLN A 149 -8.07 -7.11 -15.01
C GLN A 149 -8.12 -5.69 -14.43
N LEU A 150 -8.22 -4.70 -15.31
CA LEU A 150 -8.22 -3.28 -14.95
C LEU A 150 -9.55 -2.67 -15.42
N GLY A 151 -10.22 -1.97 -14.51
CA GLY A 151 -11.40 -1.17 -14.81
C GLY A 151 -11.09 0.11 -15.56
N ILE A 152 -12.08 0.99 -15.61
CA ILE A 152 -11.99 2.31 -16.25
C ILE A 152 -11.32 3.30 -15.28
N ASP A 153 -10.45 4.17 -15.79
CA ASP A 153 -9.89 5.30 -15.02
C ASP A 153 -9.10 4.90 -13.75
N VAL A 154 -8.60 3.66 -13.69
CA VAL A 154 -7.87 3.12 -12.53
C VAL A 154 -6.78 4.07 -12.05
N ILE A 155 -6.04 4.72 -12.95
CA ILE A 155 -4.96 5.66 -12.64
C ILE A 155 -5.22 7.10 -13.12
N ARG A 156 -6.48 7.49 -13.30
CA ARG A 156 -6.81 8.85 -13.74
C ARG A 156 -6.27 9.90 -12.79
N GLY A 157 -5.63 10.94 -13.32
CA GLY A 157 -5.09 12.03 -12.50
C GLY A 157 -3.89 11.66 -11.62
N THR A 158 -3.24 10.51 -11.87
CA THR A 158 -1.99 10.12 -11.20
C THR A 158 -0.77 10.79 -11.85
N ALA A 159 0.37 10.84 -11.14
CA ALA A 159 1.63 11.24 -11.75
C ALA A 159 2.12 10.22 -12.81
N LEU A 160 1.73 8.96 -12.68
CA LEU A 160 2.06 7.88 -13.61
C LEU A 160 1.48 8.17 -15.01
N ILE A 161 0.19 8.52 -15.10
CA ILE A 161 -0.39 8.84 -16.41
C ILE A 161 0.15 10.17 -16.97
N GLN A 162 0.54 11.12 -16.12
CA GLN A 162 1.20 12.36 -16.57
C GLN A 162 2.60 12.11 -17.14
N ALA A 163 3.29 11.06 -16.69
CA ALA A 163 4.58 10.62 -17.21
C ALA A 163 4.44 9.67 -18.43
N SER A 164 3.21 9.34 -18.82
CA SER A 164 2.94 8.45 -19.94
C SER A 164 3.18 9.12 -21.30
N PRO A 165 3.38 8.35 -22.39
CA PRO A 165 3.50 8.90 -23.74
C PRO A 165 2.15 9.32 -24.34
N PHE A 166 1.03 9.17 -23.63
CA PHE A 166 -0.30 9.39 -24.16
C PHE A 166 -0.67 10.87 -24.17
N GLU A 167 -1.08 11.37 -25.33
CA GLU A 167 -1.72 12.67 -25.44
C GLU A 167 -3.19 12.57 -25.02
N THR A 168 -3.66 13.60 -24.33
CA THR A 168 -5.09 13.70 -24.02
C THR A 168 -5.86 14.29 -25.19
N ASP A 169 -7.10 13.85 -25.37
CA ASP A 169 -8.02 14.48 -26.29
C ASP A 169 -8.33 15.93 -25.85
N LYS A 170 -9.10 16.66 -26.65
CA LYS A 170 -9.50 18.04 -26.35
C LYS A 170 -10.31 18.22 -25.05
N TYR A 171 -10.74 17.12 -24.42
CA TYR A 171 -11.46 17.08 -23.15
C TYR A 171 -10.60 16.59 -21.99
N GLY A 172 -9.32 16.26 -22.23
CA GLY A 172 -8.42 15.74 -21.21
C GLY A 172 -8.51 14.23 -20.99
N ASN A 173 -9.16 13.48 -21.89
CA ASN A 173 -9.30 12.02 -21.80
C ASN A 173 -8.23 11.30 -22.63
N TYR A 174 -7.85 10.10 -22.20
CA TYR A 174 -6.99 9.17 -22.94
C TYR A 174 -7.78 7.90 -23.28
N ASP A 175 -7.30 7.12 -24.24
CA ASP A 175 -7.86 5.80 -24.54
C ASP A 175 -7.52 4.84 -23.38
N GLN A 176 -8.55 4.25 -22.79
CA GLN A 176 -8.40 3.40 -21.60
C GLN A 176 -7.77 2.05 -21.93
N ASP A 177 -8.03 1.51 -23.11
CA ASP A 177 -7.49 0.22 -23.52
C ASP A 177 -5.97 0.35 -23.72
N ASP A 178 -5.53 1.43 -24.39
CA ASP A 178 -4.12 1.75 -24.57
C ASP A 178 -3.39 1.94 -23.24
N VAL A 179 -4.01 2.67 -22.29
CA VAL A 179 -3.43 2.89 -20.96
C VAL A 179 -3.34 1.58 -20.18
N ASN A 180 -4.37 0.75 -20.20
CA ASN A 180 -4.39 -0.53 -19.50
C ASN A 180 -3.37 -1.51 -20.08
N GLU A 181 -3.20 -1.55 -21.40
CA GLU A 181 -2.12 -2.31 -22.03
C GLU A 181 -0.75 -1.77 -21.64
N TRP A 182 -0.54 -0.46 -21.68
CA TRP A 182 0.72 0.16 -21.31
C TRP A 182 1.12 -0.12 -19.86
N ILE A 183 0.21 0.02 -18.89
CA ILE A 183 0.49 -0.33 -17.48
C ILE A 183 0.97 -1.78 -17.35
N LYS A 184 0.41 -2.71 -18.12
CA LYS A 184 0.85 -4.11 -18.14
C LYS A 184 2.26 -4.25 -18.72
N THR A 185 2.63 -3.45 -19.73
CA THR A 185 3.99 -3.43 -20.30
C THR A 185 5.04 -2.86 -19.37
N LEU A 186 4.70 -1.88 -18.50
CA LEU A 186 5.63 -1.38 -17.48
C LEU A 186 6.17 -2.52 -16.60
N ASN A 187 5.37 -3.56 -16.35
CA ASN A 187 5.81 -4.70 -15.55
C ASN A 187 6.75 -5.68 -16.29
N GLN A 188 6.88 -5.57 -17.62
CA GLN A 188 7.72 -6.44 -18.46
C GLN A 188 9.16 -5.94 -18.62
N ASP A 189 9.46 -4.71 -18.20
CA ASP A 189 10.80 -4.16 -18.29
C ASP A 189 11.78 -4.94 -17.38
N GLU A 190 12.84 -5.52 -17.94
CA GLU A 190 13.89 -6.23 -17.18
C GLU A 190 14.58 -5.29 -16.18
N GLU A 191 14.59 -3.99 -16.44
CA GLU A 191 15.06 -2.99 -15.46
C GLU A 191 14.10 -2.88 -14.27
N LEU A 192 12.79 -3.06 -14.47
CA LEU A 192 11.78 -3.19 -13.39
C LEU A 192 11.82 -4.53 -12.66
N ALA A 193 12.53 -5.55 -13.16
CA ALA A 193 12.78 -6.78 -12.40
C ALA A 193 13.74 -6.56 -11.23
N LEU A 194 14.78 -5.74 -11.41
CA LEU A 194 15.67 -5.30 -10.31
C LEU A 194 14.87 -4.56 -9.23
N HIS A 195 13.99 -3.66 -9.67
CA HIS A 195 13.12 -2.87 -8.81
C HIS A 195 12.17 -3.72 -7.94
N ARG A 196 11.58 -4.78 -8.51
CA ARG A 196 10.75 -5.75 -7.79
C ARG A 196 11.56 -6.64 -6.85
N GLU A 197 12.72 -7.12 -7.28
CA GLU A 197 13.62 -7.94 -6.46
C GLU A 197 14.10 -7.14 -5.24
N CYS A 198 14.50 -5.88 -5.45
CA CYS A 198 14.76 -4.94 -4.38
C CYS A 198 13.53 -4.77 -3.47
N ALA A 199 12.33 -4.48 -3.99
CA ALA A 199 11.13 -4.34 -3.14
C ALA A 199 10.80 -5.60 -2.31
N SER A 200 11.12 -6.79 -2.82
CA SER A 200 10.89 -8.06 -2.12
C SER A 200 11.92 -8.41 -1.05
N MET A 201 13.09 -7.74 -1.04
CA MET A 201 14.26 -8.11 -0.24
C MET A 201 14.60 -7.18 0.94
N GLU A 202 13.77 -6.17 1.25
CA GLU A 202 14.06 -5.16 2.30
C GLU A 202 15.50 -4.60 2.17
N PRO A 203 15.87 -4.01 1.03
CA PRO A 203 17.26 -3.84 0.67
C PRO A 203 17.84 -2.61 1.38
N SER A 204 18.93 -2.79 2.13
CA SER A 204 19.80 -1.68 2.51
C SER A 204 20.49 -1.11 1.27
N LYS A 205 20.92 0.17 1.32
CA LYS A 205 21.68 0.81 0.22
C LYS A 205 22.87 -0.06 -0.25
N ASP A 206 23.52 -0.77 0.66
CA ASP A 206 24.65 -1.67 0.37
C ASP A 206 24.26 -2.92 -0.43
N ASN A 207 23.07 -3.49 -0.19
CA ASN A 207 22.59 -4.67 -0.91
C ASN A 207 22.26 -4.38 -2.37
N ILE A 208 21.76 -3.18 -2.68
CA ILE A 208 21.41 -2.75 -4.04
C ILE A 208 22.65 -2.69 -4.94
N TYR A 209 23.74 -2.08 -4.47
CA TYR A 209 24.98 -1.98 -5.25
C TYR A 209 25.53 -3.36 -5.62
N GLU A 210 25.45 -4.33 -4.72
CA GLU A 210 25.89 -5.70 -4.99
C GLU A 210 24.96 -6.45 -5.97
N ILE A 211 23.64 -6.24 -5.92
CA ILE A 211 22.70 -6.83 -6.89
C ILE A 211 22.97 -6.28 -8.30
N ILE A 212 23.14 -4.96 -8.43
CA ILE A 212 23.41 -4.30 -9.72
C ILE A 212 24.72 -4.80 -10.33
N LYS A 213 25.76 -4.90 -9.49
CA LYS A 213 27.08 -5.44 -9.87
C LYS A 213 27.01 -6.92 -10.27
N HIS A 214 26.18 -7.73 -9.61
CA HIS A 214 26.03 -9.16 -9.93
C HIS A 214 25.24 -9.40 -11.23
N ARG A 215 24.25 -8.57 -11.56
CA ARG A 215 23.44 -8.73 -12.79
C ARG A 215 24.05 -8.09 -14.04
N GLY A 216 25.06 -7.24 -13.89
CA GLY A 216 25.71 -6.57 -15.03
C GLY A 216 24.77 -5.61 -15.79
N LEU A 217 23.75 -5.08 -15.10
CA LEU A 217 22.78 -4.14 -15.67
C LEU A 217 23.44 -2.79 -16.03
N PRO A 218 22.90 -2.06 -17.01
CA PRO A 218 23.40 -0.73 -17.34
C PRO A 218 23.30 0.22 -16.13
N SER A 219 24.17 1.23 -16.14
CA SER A 219 24.35 2.27 -15.12
C SER A 219 23.09 2.56 -14.29
N ILE A 220 23.21 2.68 -12.96
CA ILE A 220 22.13 3.06 -12.04
C ILE A 220 21.42 4.38 -12.39
N TYR A 221 21.95 5.12 -13.36
CA TYR A 221 21.47 6.39 -13.88
C TYR A 221 20.70 6.25 -15.22
N VAL A 222 20.51 5.03 -15.76
CA VAL A 222 19.59 4.80 -16.88
C VAL A 222 18.16 4.87 -16.36
N THR A 223 17.32 5.61 -17.08
CA THR A 223 15.92 5.82 -16.74
C THR A 223 15.02 4.81 -17.45
N ASN A 224 14.06 4.24 -16.73
CA ASN A 224 13.03 3.37 -17.29
C ASN A 224 12.01 4.16 -18.16
N GLN A 225 10.98 3.48 -18.66
CA GLN A 225 9.92 4.07 -19.51
C GLN A 225 9.17 5.26 -18.90
N ILE A 226 9.23 5.46 -17.58
CA ILE A 226 8.60 6.59 -16.87
C ILE A 226 9.64 7.62 -16.38
N GLY A 227 10.86 7.56 -16.90
CA GLY A 227 11.91 8.53 -16.59
C GLY A 227 12.57 8.36 -15.23
N LEU A 228 12.35 7.23 -14.53
CA LEU A 228 12.93 6.96 -13.21
C LEU A 228 14.18 6.10 -13.31
N THR A 229 15.23 6.50 -12.60
CA THR A 229 16.43 5.68 -12.39
C THR A 229 16.23 4.61 -11.31
N ALA A 230 17.11 3.62 -11.29
CA ALA A 230 17.14 2.61 -10.23
C ALA A 230 17.24 3.21 -8.82
N PHE A 231 18.05 4.27 -8.69
CA PHE A 231 18.21 4.98 -7.44
C PHE A 231 16.94 5.75 -7.02
N GLU A 232 16.31 6.48 -7.94
CA GLU A 232 15.07 7.24 -7.65
C GLU A 232 13.89 6.32 -7.34
N TYR A 233 13.80 5.17 -8.01
CA TYR A 233 12.79 4.16 -7.68
C TYR A 233 12.98 3.65 -6.25
N LEU A 234 14.22 3.46 -5.80
CA LEU A 234 14.53 3.02 -4.44
C LEU A 234 14.25 4.10 -3.39
N GLU A 235 14.60 5.36 -3.64
CA GLU A 235 14.24 6.47 -2.74
C GLU A 235 12.72 6.65 -2.64
N LYS A 236 12.00 6.37 -3.73
CA LYS A 236 10.53 6.42 -3.78
C LYS A 236 9.88 5.11 -3.35
N ASN A 237 10.67 4.05 -3.14
CA ASN A 237 10.18 2.76 -2.67
C ASN A 237 9.94 2.88 -1.16
N PRO A 238 8.69 2.71 -0.70
CA PRO A 238 8.30 2.98 0.67
C PRO A 238 8.85 1.93 1.65
N TYR A 239 9.54 0.89 1.16
CA TYR A 239 10.20 -0.15 1.95
C TYR A 239 11.70 0.10 2.20
N THR A 240 12.33 1.11 1.58
CA THR A 240 13.80 1.31 1.67
C THR A 240 14.26 2.05 2.92
N ASP A 241 13.36 2.76 3.62
CA ASP A 241 13.69 3.53 4.82
C ASP A 241 13.02 3.00 6.08
N ILE A 242 12.68 1.70 6.11
CA ILE A 242 11.98 1.17 7.27
C ILE A 242 12.50 -0.20 7.66
N GLU A 243 13.05 -0.26 8.88
CA GLU A 243 13.12 -1.47 9.71
C GLU A 243 11.71 -2.07 9.98
N ILE A 244 10.82 -2.22 8.99
CA ILE A 244 9.60 -3.05 9.11
C ILE A 244 9.98 -4.49 8.86
N ASN A 245 10.86 -5.00 9.71
CA ASN A 245 10.65 -6.38 10.10
C ASN A 245 9.31 -6.36 10.85
N GLU A 246 8.24 -6.88 10.24
CA GLU A 246 6.89 -6.94 10.86
C GLU A 246 6.97 -7.37 12.32
N HIS A 247 7.83 -8.34 12.60
CA HIS A 247 8.07 -8.84 13.95
C HIS A 247 8.76 -7.82 14.86
N LYS A 248 9.70 -6.99 14.37
CA LYS A 248 10.30 -5.87 15.14
C LYS A 248 9.39 -4.66 15.23
N LEU A 249 8.64 -4.28 14.19
CA LEU A 249 7.72 -3.14 14.24
C LEU A 249 6.52 -3.44 15.14
N ILE A 250 5.89 -4.61 14.99
CA ILE A 250 4.86 -5.09 15.91
C ILE A 250 5.45 -5.22 17.32
N LYS A 251 6.65 -5.80 17.48
CA LYS A 251 7.28 -5.92 18.81
C LYS A 251 7.66 -4.57 19.42
N ARG A 252 8.15 -3.60 18.64
CA ARG A 252 8.53 -2.27 19.10
C ARG A 252 7.28 -1.46 19.44
N LEU A 253 6.27 -1.45 18.57
CA LEU A 253 4.97 -0.83 18.85
C LEU A 253 4.27 -1.46 20.05
N VAL A 254 4.30 -2.79 20.18
CA VAL A 254 3.74 -3.49 21.35
C VAL A 254 4.55 -3.18 22.62
N LEU A 255 5.89 -3.11 22.55
CA LEU A 255 6.73 -2.76 23.70
C LEU A 255 6.55 -1.29 24.12
N ASP A 256 6.42 -0.37 23.16
CA ASP A 256 6.16 1.05 23.41
C ASP A 256 4.76 1.23 24.03
N LEU A 257 3.74 0.53 23.51
CA LEU A 257 2.39 0.47 24.10
C LEU A 257 2.37 -0.14 25.51
N MET A 258 3.22 -1.15 25.78
CA MET A 258 3.34 -1.75 27.11
C MET A 258 4.10 -0.85 28.10
N GLY A 259 4.98 0.03 27.63
CA GLY A 259 5.67 1.02 28.47
C GLY A 259 4.72 2.07 29.04
N GLU A 260 3.74 2.52 28.25
CA GLU A 260 2.74 3.53 28.65
C GLU A 260 1.64 2.98 29.58
N ILE A 261 1.37 1.67 29.54
CA ILE A 261 0.36 1.02 30.41
C ILE A 261 0.90 0.74 31.82
N ASN A 262 2.23 0.68 31.98
CA ASN A 262 2.90 0.39 33.25
C ASN A 262 3.43 1.65 33.98
N ALA A 263 3.14 2.85 33.48
CA ALA A 263 3.45 4.14 34.10
C ALA A 263 2.20 4.79 34.71
#